data_AF-A0A2V8RG37-F1
#
_entry.id   AF-A0A2V8RG37-F1
#
_cell.length_a   1.000
_cell.length_b   1.000
_cell.length_c   1.000
_cell.angle_alpha   90.00
_cell.angle_beta   90.00
_cell.angle_gamma   90.00
#
_symmetry.space_group_name_H-M   'P 1'
#
loop_
_entity.id
_entity.type
_entity.pdbx_description
1 polymer ?
#
loop_
_entity_poly.entity_id
_entity_poly.type
_entity_poly.pdbx_seq_one_letter_code
_entity_poly.pdbx_strand_id
1 'polypeptide(L)'
;MMIRSLLLLCALVWLSPASVNGQVKPQKPPLELTAEIISQNYCAASSNALTLEISLKLRYRNVGNQKLILYRGHDLFYQTRVRSAAGGAPAYEVLFLNSRYFDSEFESIDQAVPGKVFVSLPPGSVYERNLLVGIALVPEGVERGNSAIAAGDHTLQLIVSTWYKQRSLAEKLRKQWEQKGLLWFDPLVSPPIYFQAQRPTSPAPCKRPS
;
A
#
# COMPACT_ATOMS: atom_id res chain seq x y z
N MET A 1 -41.97 -80.06 -6.59
CA MET A 1 -40.82 -79.26 -6.10
C MET A 1 -40.61 -78.10 -7.06
N MET A 2 -41.06 -76.91 -6.69
CA MET A 2 -41.05 -75.72 -7.55
C MET A 2 -39.79 -74.88 -7.31
N ILE A 3 -39.13 -74.57 -8.42
CA ILE A 3 -38.01 -73.65 -8.59
C ILE A 3 -38.49 -72.22 -8.34
N ARG A 4 -37.78 -71.43 -7.51
CA ARG A 4 -37.93 -69.97 -7.46
C ARG A 4 -36.55 -69.31 -7.47
N SER A 5 -36.14 -68.94 -8.68
CA SER A 5 -35.06 -67.99 -8.95
C SER A 5 -35.49 -66.59 -8.48
N LEU A 6 -34.70 -65.96 -7.60
CA LEU A 6 -34.77 -64.53 -7.34
C LEU A 6 -33.56 -63.86 -8.01
N LEU A 7 -33.84 -63.11 -9.07
CA LEU A 7 -32.93 -62.15 -9.70
C LEU A 7 -32.82 -60.90 -8.81
N LEU A 8 -31.65 -60.65 -8.22
CA LEU A 8 -31.32 -59.36 -7.62
C LEU A 8 -30.75 -58.44 -8.72
N LEU A 9 -31.50 -57.41 -9.10
CA LEU A 9 -31.02 -56.31 -9.93
C LEU A 9 -30.02 -55.45 -9.13
N CYS A 10 -28.76 -55.42 -9.58
CA CYS A 10 -27.78 -54.40 -9.18
C CYS A 10 -28.10 -53.09 -9.89
N ALA A 11 -28.68 -52.13 -9.17
CA ALA A 11 -28.78 -50.75 -9.62
C ALA A 11 -27.43 -50.04 -9.42
N LEU A 12 -26.64 -49.94 -10.49
CA LEU A 12 -25.44 -49.10 -10.56
C LEU A 12 -25.84 -47.62 -10.54
N VAL A 13 -25.83 -47.00 -9.37
CA VAL A 13 -25.95 -45.54 -9.23
C VAL A 13 -24.60 -44.93 -9.61
N TRP A 14 -24.52 -44.35 -10.80
CA TRP A 14 -23.40 -43.55 -11.26
C TRP A 14 -23.38 -42.22 -10.48
N LEU A 15 -22.68 -42.20 -9.35
CA LEU A 15 -22.33 -40.96 -8.65
C LEU A 15 -21.31 -40.20 -9.51
N SER A 16 -21.82 -39.28 -10.33
CA SER A 16 -20.98 -38.29 -11.00
C SER A 16 -20.29 -37.44 -9.93
N PRO A 17 -18.95 -37.35 -9.91
CA PRO A 17 -18.25 -36.44 -9.01
C PRO A 17 -18.58 -35.01 -9.46
N ALA A 18 -19.53 -34.39 -8.77
CA ALA A 18 -19.72 -32.95 -8.85
C ALA A 18 -18.39 -32.32 -8.39
N SER A 19 -17.56 -31.95 -9.36
CA SER A 19 -16.39 -31.13 -9.12
C SER A 19 -16.91 -29.78 -8.66
N VAL A 20 -17.03 -29.62 -7.34
CA VAL A 20 -17.23 -28.34 -6.68
C VAL A 20 -15.93 -27.57 -6.87
N ASN A 21 -15.73 -27.04 -8.08
CA ASN A 21 -14.80 -25.95 -8.35
C ASN A 21 -15.43 -24.68 -7.77
N GLY A 22 -15.58 -24.66 -6.44
CA GLY A 22 -15.79 -23.43 -5.71
C GLY A 22 -14.54 -22.60 -5.91
N GLN A 23 -14.56 -21.70 -6.89
CA GLN A 23 -13.55 -20.66 -7.01
C GLN A 23 -13.56 -19.89 -5.69
N VAL A 24 -12.60 -20.21 -4.82
CA VAL A 24 -12.37 -19.47 -3.59
C VAL A 24 -12.08 -18.05 -4.02
N LYS A 25 -13.04 -17.15 -3.82
CA LYS A 25 -12.85 -15.73 -4.09
C LYS A 25 -11.57 -15.31 -3.37
N PRO A 26 -10.63 -14.64 -4.05
CA PRO A 26 -9.41 -14.16 -3.41
C PRO A 26 -9.79 -13.39 -2.16
N GLN A 27 -9.34 -13.88 -1.00
CA GLN A 27 -9.67 -13.24 0.27
C GLN A 27 -9.02 -11.86 0.28
N LYS A 28 -9.84 -10.82 0.48
CA LYS A 28 -9.35 -9.45 0.59
C LYS A 28 -8.31 -9.38 1.72
N PRO A 29 -7.18 -8.68 1.52
CA PRO A 29 -6.22 -8.43 2.60
C PRO A 29 -6.91 -7.88 3.86
N PRO A 30 -6.59 -8.37 5.07
CA PRO A 30 -7.18 -7.90 6.32
C PRO A 30 -6.72 -6.49 6.73
N LEU A 31 -5.80 -5.88 5.99
CA LEU A 31 -5.31 -4.52 6.20
C LEU A 31 -5.55 -3.68 4.95
N GLU A 32 -6.20 -2.54 5.14
CA GLU A 32 -6.44 -1.56 4.09
C GLU A 32 -5.62 -0.29 4.33
N LEU A 33 -5.11 0.29 3.25
CA LEU A 33 -4.48 1.60 3.24
C LEU A 33 -5.39 2.59 2.52
N THR A 34 -5.73 3.69 3.18
CA THR A 34 -6.25 4.88 2.53
C THR A 34 -5.31 6.05 2.74
N ALA A 35 -5.40 7.03 1.85
CA ALA A 35 -4.59 8.24 1.89
C ALA A 35 -5.47 9.43 1.50
N GLU A 36 -5.27 10.54 2.20
CA GLU A 36 -6.01 11.78 2.03
C GLU A 36 -5.02 12.94 1.92
N ILE A 37 -5.27 13.87 1.00
CA ILE A 37 -4.47 15.10 0.88
C ILE A 37 -4.90 16.06 1.99
N ILE A 38 -3.96 16.40 2.85
CA ILE A 38 -4.12 17.41 3.91
C ILE A 38 -3.78 18.80 3.36
N SER A 39 -2.73 18.90 2.55
CA SER A 39 -2.30 20.17 1.96
C SER A 39 -1.51 19.97 0.67
N GLN A 40 -1.52 20.99 -0.18
CA GLN A 40 -0.66 21.11 -1.36
C GLN A 40 0.07 22.45 -1.29
N ASN A 41 1.40 22.42 -1.31
CA ASN A 41 2.24 23.61 -1.35
C ASN A 41 3.13 23.57 -2.59
N TYR A 42 3.47 24.75 -3.10
CA TYR A 42 4.34 24.89 -4.24
C TYR A 42 5.54 25.74 -3.85
N CYS A 43 6.73 25.29 -4.20
CA CYS A 43 7.94 26.03 -3.95
C CYS A 43 8.91 25.98 -5.15
N ALA A 44 9.76 26.99 -5.26
CA ALA A 44 10.79 27.06 -6.28
C ALA A 44 12.02 26.27 -5.85
N ALA A 45 12.33 25.20 -6.59
CA ALA A 45 13.55 24.41 -6.41
C ALA A 45 14.71 25.02 -7.23
N SER A 46 14.38 25.63 -8.37
CA SER A 46 15.29 26.42 -9.21
C SER A 46 14.53 27.53 -9.96
N SER A 47 15.18 28.27 -10.85
CA SER A 47 14.54 29.32 -11.65
C SER A 47 13.40 28.79 -12.54
N ASN A 48 13.48 27.52 -12.97
CA ASN A 48 12.54 26.94 -13.94
C ASN A 48 11.78 25.72 -13.39
N ALA A 49 12.22 25.14 -12.27
CA ALA A 49 11.61 23.95 -11.67
C ALA A 49 10.87 24.30 -10.38
N LEU A 50 9.61 23.84 -10.30
CA LEU A 50 8.83 23.90 -9.07
C LEU A 50 8.76 22.51 -8.44
N THR A 51 8.61 22.48 -7.13
CA THR A 51 8.24 21.28 -6.39
C THR A 51 6.84 21.47 -5.84
N LEU A 52 5.97 20.52 -6.17
CA LEU A 52 4.69 20.32 -5.51
C LEU A 52 4.91 19.43 -4.29
N GLU A 53 4.72 19.98 -3.11
CA GLU A 53 4.75 19.30 -1.83
C GLU A 53 3.32 18.93 -1.41
N ILE A 54 3.02 17.63 -1.39
CA ILE A 54 1.72 17.09 -0.98
C ILE A 54 1.87 16.47 0.41
N SER A 55 1.19 17.05 1.40
CA SER A 55 1.05 16.45 2.73
C SER A 55 -0.14 15.49 2.72
N LEU A 56 0.11 14.24 3.10
CA LEU A 56 -0.84 13.14 3.07
C LEU A 56 -1.08 12.61 4.48
N LYS A 57 -2.34 12.32 4.82
CA LYS A 57 -2.70 11.50 5.98
C LYS A 57 -2.92 10.06 5.49
N LEU A 58 -2.06 9.16 5.91
CA LEU A 58 -2.21 7.73 5.67
C LEU A 58 -3.02 7.10 6.80
N ARG A 59 -4.00 6.25 6.46
CA ARG A 59 -4.78 5.48 7.43
C ARG A 59 -4.69 3.99 7.11
N TYR A 60 -4.21 3.22 8.08
CA TYR A 60 -4.11 1.78 8.04
C TYR A 60 -5.26 1.21 8.86
N ARG A 61 -6.24 0.60 8.21
CA ARG A 61 -7.44 0.05 8.87
C ARG A 61 -7.38 -1.47 8.86
N ASN A 62 -7.46 -2.07 10.04
CA ASN A 62 -7.69 -3.51 10.15
C ASN A 62 -9.16 -3.80 9.83
N VAL A 63 -9.43 -4.37 8.66
CA VAL A 63 -10.76 -4.81 8.21
C VAL A 63 -10.98 -6.31 8.40
N GLY A 64 -9.96 -7.02 8.91
CA GLY A 64 -10.04 -8.42 9.26
C GLY A 64 -10.70 -8.67 10.62
N ASN A 65 -10.72 -9.94 11.01
CA ASN A 65 -11.30 -10.42 12.27
C ASN A 65 -10.25 -10.77 13.34
N GLN A 66 -8.96 -10.64 13.03
CA GLN A 66 -7.86 -10.91 13.95
C GLN A 66 -7.04 -9.65 14.22
N LYS A 67 -6.35 -9.61 15.35
CA LYS A 67 -5.42 -8.54 15.68
C LYS A 67 -4.21 -8.58 14.74
N LEU A 68 -3.87 -7.44 14.15
CA LEU A 68 -2.68 -7.28 13.32
C LEU A 68 -1.56 -6.61 14.12
N ILE A 69 -0.32 -6.96 13.80
CA ILE A 69 0.88 -6.30 14.30
C ILE A 69 1.49 -5.57 13.10
N LEU A 70 1.61 -4.26 13.17
CA LEU A 70 2.14 -3.42 12.09
C LEU A 70 3.41 -2.72 12.57
N TYR A 71 4.45 -2.72 11.74
CA TYR A 71 5.63 -1.90 12.00
C TYR A 71 5.27 -0.42 11.83
N ARG A 72 5.53 0.36 12.88
CA ARG A 72 5.34 1.81 12.94
C ARG A 72 6.64 2.58 13.14
N GLY A 73 7.77 1.91 12.96
CA GLY A 73 9.07 2.55 13.13
C GLY A 73 9.33 3.61 12.06
N HIS A 74 10.50 4.21 12.17
CA HIS A 74 10.78 5.45 11.47
C HIS A 74 10.97 5.25 9.96
N ASP A 75 11.46 4.07 9.56
CA ASP A 75 11.70 3.73 8.17
C ASP A 75 10.39 3.55 7.40
N LEU A 76 10.11 4.48 6.48
CA LEU A 76 9.00 4.35 5.54
C LEU A 76 9.55 4.27 4.13
N PHE A 77 9.36 3.10 3.51
CA PHE A 77 9.61 2.90 2.09
C PHE A 77 8.28 2.99 1.36
N TYR A 78 8.21 3.87 0.37
CA TYR A 78 7.01 3.99 -0.44
C TYR A 78 7.35 4.29 -1.89
N GLN A 79 6.51 3.78 -2.78
CA GLN A 79 6.51 4.15 -4.18
C GLN A 79 5.38 5.14 -4.44
N THR A 80 5.71 6.23 -5.12
CA THR A 80 4.75 7.22 -5.61
C THR A 80 4.49 6.98 -7.08
N ARG A 81 3.21 6.88 -7.44
CA ARG A 81 2.72 6.72 -8.82
C ARG A 81 1.81 7.88 -9.17
N VAL A 82 2.13 8.62 -10.23
CA VAL A 82 1.26 9.71 -10.73
C VAL A 82 0.87 9.48 -12.17
N ARG A 83 -0.39 9.82 -12.49
CA ARG A 83 -0.95 9.78 -13.83
C ARG A 83 -1.85 10.98 -14.06
N SER A 84 -1.81 11.54 -15.26
CA SER A 84 -2.80 12.49 -15.75
C SER A 84 -4.20 11.88 -15.72
N ALA A 85 -5.16 12.66 -15.23
CA ALA A 85 -6.57 12.28 -15.18
C ALA A 85 -7.26 12.41 -16.55
N ALA A 86 -6.67 13.16 -17.50
CA ALA A 86 -7.26 13.42 -18.81
C ALA A 86 -7.33 12.19 -19.73
N GLY A 87 -6.66 11.08 -19.35
CA GLY A 87 -6.64 9.83 -20.12
C GLY A 87 -5.81 9.96 -21.40
N GLY A 88 -4.89 9.01 -21.64
CA GLY A 88 -4.10 9.01 -22.88
C GLY A 88 -2.73 8.34 -22.75
N ALA A 89 -2.16 8.27 -21.54
CA ALA A 89 -0.92 7.57 -21.29
C ALA A 89 -1.17 6.28 -20.48
N PRO A 90 -0.85 5.08 -21.00
CA PRO A 90 -0.94 3.85 -20.22
C PRO A 90 0.13 3.78 -19.11
N ALA A 91 1.20 4.57 -19.23
CA ALA A 91 2.34 4.61 -18.31
C ALA A 91 2.18 5.69 -17.21
N TYR A 92 2.84 5.47 -16.07
CA TYR A 92 2.94 6.48 -15.02
C TYR A 92 3.86 7.63 -15.48
N GLU A 93 3.45 8.88 -15.29
CA GLU A 93 4.30 10.06 -15.55
C GLU A 93 5.44 10.16 -14.54
N VAL A 94 5.17 9.70 -13.31
CA VAL A 94 6.09 9.74 -12.18
C VAL A 94 6.03 8.40 -11.48
N LEU A 95 7.19 7.77 -11.35
CA LEU A 95 7.39 6.53 -10.61
C LEU A 95 8.67 6.62 -9.78
N PHE A 96 8.53 6.99 -8.49
CA PHE A 96 9.68 7.12 -7.59
C PHE A 96 9.57 6.20 -6.41
N LEU A 97 10.65 5.48 -6.13
CA LEU A 97 10.86 4.82 -4.86
C LEU A 97 11.49 5.84 -3.91
N ASN A 98 10.79 6.16 -2.84
CA ASN A 98 11.29 6.99 -1.76
C ASN A 98 11.63 6.11 -0.56
N SER A 99 12.79 6.37 0.03
CA SER A 99 13.17 5.84 1.33
C SER A 99 13.41 7.01 2.26
N ARG A 100 12.77 6.99 3.44
CA ARG A 100 13.13 7.87 4.54
C ARG A 100 13.74 7.01 5.62
N TYR A 101 15.05 7.04 5.73
CA TYR A 101 15.77 6.58 6.90
C TYR A 101 15.78 7.74 7.91
N PHE A 102 15.36 7.49 9.14
CA PHE A 102 15.58 8.44 10.22
C PHE A 102 16.66 7.88 11.13
N ASP A 103 17.60 8.73 11.52
CA ASP A 103 18.81 8.38 12.27
C ASP A 103 18.57 8.05 13.76
N SER A 104 17.34 7.67 14.15
CA SER A 104 17.09 7.20 15.51
C SER A 104 17.58 5.77 15.71
N GLU A 105 18.09 5.50 16.91
CA GLU A 105 18.74 4.24 17.29
C GLU A 105 17.98 3.00 16.79
N PHE A 106 18.72 2.05 16.20
CA PHE A 106 18.17 0.79 15.69
C PHE A 106 17.56 -0.02 16.86
N GLU A 107 16.23 -0.01 17.00
CA GLU A 107 15.56 -0.95 17.92
C GLU A 107 15.84 -2.39 17.46
N SER A 108 16.18 -3.25 18.42
CA SER A 108 16.28 -4.68 18.18
C SER A 108 14.87 -5.24 17.90
N ILE A 109 14.60 -5.58 16.65
CA ILE A 109 13.30 -6.09 16.19
C ILE A 109 13.18 -7.62 16.26
N ASP A 110 14.29 -8.35 16.43
CA ASP A 110 14.31 -9.82 16.56
C ASP A 110 14.13 -10.25 18.02
N GLN A 111 13.00 -9.85 18.61
CA GLN A 111 12.69 -10.06 20.02
C GLN A 111 11.51 -11.02 20.18
N ALA A 112 11.45 -11.71 21.32
CA ALA A 112 10.40 -12.68 21.64
C ALA A 112 8.97 -12.11 21.51
N VAL A 113 8.82 -10.81 21.78
CA VAL A 113 7.55 -10.07 21.72
C VAL A 113 7.70 -8.80 20.87
N PRO A 114 6.61 -8.29 20.27
CA PRO A 114 6.65 -7.01 19.54
C PRO A 114 7.11 -5.86 20.44
N GLY A 115 8.17 -5.16 20.02
CA GLY A 115 8.73 -3.98 20.69
C GLY A 115 7.94 -2.69 20.47
N LYS A 116 8.53 -1.54 20.82
CA LYS A 116 7.87 -0.23 20.76
C LYS A 116 7.70 0.27 19.33
N VAL A 117 8.54 -0.13 18.39
CA VAL A 117 8.36 0.14 16.94
C VAL A 117 7.23 -0.63 16.28
N PHE A 118 6.45 -1.41 17.03
CA PHE A 118 5.24 -2.07 16.54
C PHE A 118 3.99 -1.46 17.16
N VAL A 119 2.89 -1.52 16.41
CA VAL A 119 1.55 -1.20 16.88
C VAL A 119 0.66 -2.42 16.70
N SER A 120 -0.11 -2.73 17.74
CA SER A 120 -1.17 -3.74 17.67
C SER A 120 -2.45 -3.08 17.18
N LEU A 121 -3.01 -3.52 16.06
CA LEU A 121 -4.28 -3.06 15.51
C LEU A 121 -5.35 -4.14 15.74
N PRO A 122 -6.24 -3.99 16.73
CA PRO A 122 -7.44 -4.82 16.84
C PRO A 122 -8.34 -4.71 15.60
N PRO A 123 -9.26 -5.67 15.39
CA PRO A 123 -10.29 -5.57 14.35
C PRO A 123 -11.02 -4.22 14.40
N GLY A 124 -11.22 -3.59 13.23
CA GLY A 124 -11.88 -2.29 13.09
C GLY A 124 -11.02 -1.07 13.47
N SER A 125 -9.88 -1.27 14.12
CA SER A 125 -9.00 -0.17 14.55
C SER A 125 -8.23 0.45 13.39
N VAL A 126 -7.82 1.71 13.59
CA VAL A 126 -7.08 2.51 12.59
C VAL A 126 -5.78 3.01 13.21
N TYR A 127 -4.70 2.91 12.45
CA TYR A 127 -3.44 3.60 12.72
C TYR A 127 -3.23 4.71 11.68
N GLU A 128 -2.84 5.90 12.10
CA GLU A 128 -2.63 7.05 11.21
C GLU A 128 -1.16 7.49 11.21
N ARG A 129 -0.67 7.94 10.05
CA ARG A 129 0.65 8.57 9.91
C ARG A 129 0.61 9.65 8.83
N ASN A 130 1.36 10.73 9.03
CA ASN A 130 1.54 11.76 8.01
C ASN A 130 2.72 11.42 7.09
N LEU A 131 2.58 11.73 5.81
CA LEU A 131 3.61 11.56 4.79
C LEU A 131 3.70 12.84 3.95
N LEU A 132 4.91 13.33 3.68
CA LEU A 132 5.15 14.43 2.76
C LEU A 132 5.79 13.88 1.48
N VAL A 133 5.12 14.10 0.35
CA VAL A 133 5.57 13.71 -0.99
C VAL A 133 5.95 14.95 -1.77
N GLY A 134 7.15 14.97 -2.36
CA GLY A 134 7.58 16.00 -3.32
C GLY A 134 7.46 15.48 -4.75
N ILE A 135 6.87 16.27 -5.64
CA ILE A 135 6.72 15.96 -7.06
C ILE A 135 7.27 17.14 -7.86
N ALA A 136 8.15 16.90 -8.83
CA ALA A 136 8.63 17.97 -9.70
C ALA A 136 7.51 18.41 -10.65
N LEU A 137 7.35 19.73 -10.80
CA LEU A 137 6.39 20.37 -11.68
C LEU A 137 7.14 21.23 -12.69
N VAL A 138 7.00 20.92 -13.98
CA VAL A 138 7.66 21.62 -15.08
C VAL A 138 6.66 22.45 -15.90
N PRO A 139 7.10 23.55 -16.54
CA PRO A 139 6.24 24.33 -17.42
C PRO A 139 5.71 23.50 -18.60
N GLU A 140 4.59 23.95 -19.17
CA GLU A 140 4.08 23.40 -20.43
C GLU A 140 5.09 23.64 -21.56
N GLY A 141 5.21 22.67 -22.49
CA GLY A 141 6.15 22.73 -23.61
C GLY A 141 7.61 22.43 -23.25
N VAL A 142 7.95 22.24 -21.98
CA VAL A 142 9.28 21.76 -21.56
C VAL A 142 9.30 20.24 -21.62
N GLU A 143 10.37 19.67 -22.19
CA GLU A 143 10.56 18.21 -22.22
C GLU A 143 10.54 17.65 -20.79
N ARG A 144 9.65 16.67 -20.58
CA ARG A 144 9.40 16.08 -19.27
C ARG A 144 10.11 14.74 -19.22
N GLY A 145 11.09 14.60 -18.31
CA GLY A 145 11.58 13.28 -17.93
C GLY A 145 10.50 12.50 -17.15
N ASN A 146 10.77 11.23 -16.83
CA ASN A 146 9.88 10.36 -16.03
C ASN A 146 9.79 10.75 -14.53
N SER A 147 10.12 12.01 -14.21
CA SER A 147 10.25 12.56 -12.86
C SER A 147 9.46 13.80 -12.58
N ALA A 148 8.75 14.34 -13.58
CA ALA A 148 7.99 15.56 -13.45
C ALA A 148 6.62 15.44 -14.08
N ILE A 149 5.67 16.20 -13.51
CA ILE A 149 4.34 16.38 -14.07
C ILE A 149 4.19 17.78 -14.68
N ALA A 150 3.19 17.94 -15.54
CA ALA A 150 2.71 19.24 -15.97
C ALA A 150 1.59 19.74 -15.02
N ALA A 151 1.21 21.00 -15.14
CA ALA A 151 0.00 21.50 -14.51
C ALA A 151 -1.25 20.80 -15.07
N GLY A 152 -2.31 20.75 -14.27
CA GLY A 152 -3.57 20.11 -14.62
C GLY A 152 -3.99 19.01 -13.65
N ASP A 153 -4.87 18.14 -14.11
CA ASP A 153 -5.53 17.15 -13.28
C ASP A 153 -4.78 15.82 -13.25
N HIS A 154 -4.57 15.29 -12.05
CA HIS A 154 -3.75 14.11 -11.81
C HIS A 154 -4.38 13.17 -10.79
N THR A 155 -3.90 11.93 -10.79
CA THR A 155 -4.15 10.93 -9.76
C THR A 155 -2.84 10.48 -9.14
N LEU A 156 -2.81 10.40 -7.82
CA LEU A 156 -1.70 9.94 -7.00
C LEU A 156 -2.06 8.58 -6.40
N GLN A 157 -1.18 7.59 -6.55
CA GLN A 157 -1.28 6.31 -5.85
C GLN A 157 0.01 6.04 -5.07
N LEU A 158 -0.14 5.51 -3.86
CA LEU A 158 0.98 5.10 -3.03
C LEU A 158 1.05 3.58 -2.94
N ILE A 159 2.26 3.04 -3.03
CA ILE A 159 2.56 1.68 -2.56
C ILE A 159 3.47 1.82 -1.35
N VAL A 160 3.00 1.39 -0.18
CA VAL A 160 3.72 1.54 1.07
C VAL A 160 4.24 0.18 1.51
N SER A 161 5.55 0.08 1.71
CA SER A 161 6.12 -1.07 2.40
C SER A 161 5.78 -0.97 3.88
N THR A 162 5.26 -2.06 4.43
CA THR A 162 4.96 -2.19 5.87
C THR A 162 6.09 -2.87 6.64
N TRP A 163 7.20 -3.18 5.96
CA TRP A 163 8.36 -3.87 6.51
C TRP A 163 9.64 -3.43 5.78
N TYR A 164 10.76 -3.36 6.51
CA TYR A 164 12.02 -2.82 6.00
C TYR A 164 13.19 -3.80 5.99
N LYS A 165 13.04 -4.96 6.65
CA LYS A 165 14.07 -6.02 6.64
C LYS A 165 13.74 -7.08 5.59
N GLN A 166 14.62 -8.09 5.53
CA GLN A 166 14.39 -9.27 4.72
C GLN A 166 13.06 -9.95 5.11
N ARG A 167 12.39 -10.50 4.09
CA ARG A 167 11.09 -11.19 4.24
C ARG A 167 11.20 -12.41 5.16
N SER A 168 12.31 -13.15 5.11
CA SER A 168 12.57 -14.32 5.97
C SER A 168 12.47 -13.99 7.46
N LEU A 169 12.98 -12.83 7.88
CA LEU A 169 12.85 -12.36 9.26
C LEU A 169 11.39 -12.05 9.60
N ALA A 170 10.64 -11.42 8.69
CA ALA A 170 9.23 -11.15 8.89
C ALA A 170 8.41 -12.44 9.05
N GLU A 171 8.71 -13.47 8.26
CA GLU A 171 8.07 -14.78 8.35
C GLU A 171 8.39 -15.50 9.67
N LYS A 172 9.66 -15.46 10.11
CA LYS A 172 10.07 -15.94 11.43
C LYS A 172 9.28 -15.24 12.54
N LEU A 173 9.23 -13.91 12.53
CA LEU A 173 8.55 -13.11 13.57
C LEU A 173 7.03 -13.30 13.53
N ARG A 174 6.43 -13.43 12.34
CA ARG A 174 5.00 -13.74 12.20
C ARG A 174 4.64 -15.05 12.91
N LYS A 175 5.44 -16.10 12.74
CA LYS A 175 5.25 -17.38 13.44
C LYS A 175 5.47 -17.22 14.94
N GLN A 176 6.53 -16.54 15.34
CA GLN A 176 6.88 -16.35 16.75
C GLN A 176 5.82 -15.53 17.52
N TRP A 177 5.20 -14.56 16.86
CA TRP A 177 4.22 -13.67 17.48
C TRP A 177 2.77 -14.07 17.23
N GLU A 178 2.50 -15.26 16.68
CA GLU A 178 1.16 -15.69 16.27
C GLU A 178 0.12 -15.61 17.40
N GLN A 179 0.52 -15.93 18.63
CA GLN A 179 -0.35 -15.85 19.82
C GLN A 179 -0.68 -14.39 20.23
N LYS A 180 0.09 -13.42 19.75
CA LYS A 180 -0.10 -11.99 20.02
C LYS A 180 -0.85 -11.29 18.89
N GLY A 181 -0.78 -11.82 17.68
CA GLY A 181 -1.46 -11.31 16.49
C GLY A 181 -0.71 -11.68 15.21
N LEU A 182 -1.26 -11.29 14.06
CA LEU A 182 -0.63 -11.52 12.77
C LEU A 182 0.30 -10.35 12.40
N LEU A 183 1.61 -10.60 12.29
CA LEU A 183 2.53 -9.63 11.71
C LEU A 183 2.22 -9.39 10.23
N TRP A 184 1.87 -8.15 9.91
CA TRP A 184 1.70 -7.68 8.55
C TRP A 184 3.02 -7.13 8.01
N PHE A 185 3.46 -7.63 6.86
CA PHE A 185 4.71 -7.20 6.22
C PHE A 185 4.61 -7.09 4.69
N ASP A 186 3.44 -7.43 4.12
CA ASP A 186 3.22 -7.28 2.69
C ASP A 186 2.92 -5.81 2.37
N PRO A 187 3.34 -5.31 1.19
CA PRO A 187 3.11 -3.92 0.81
C PRO A 187 1.61 -3.65 0.64
N LEU A 188 1.21 -2.41 0.91
CA LEU A 188 -0.16 -1.94 0.73
C LEU A 188 -0.22 -0.94 -0.41
N VAL A 189 -1.30 -0.98 -1.18
CA VAL A 189 -1.54 -0.04 -2.27
C VAL A 189 -2.75 0.82 -1.90
N SER A 190 -2.61 2.14 -1.96
CA SER A 190 -3.74 3.04 -1.75
C SER A 190 -4.66 3.05 -2.98
N PRO A 191 -5.95 3.39 -2.82
CA PRO A 191 -6.75 3.89 -3.93
C PRO A 191 -6.06 5.11 -4.58
N PRO A 192 -6.33 5.39 -5.88
CA PRO A 192 -5.94 6.64 -6.51
C PRO A 192 -6.59 7.84 -5.81
N ILE A 193 -5.82 8.90 -5.62
CA ILE A 193 -6.22 10.15 -4.98
C ILE A 193 -6.15 11.23 -6.04
N TYR A 194 -7.26 11.89 -6.34
CA TYR A 194 -7.27 13.00 -7.28
C TYR A 194 -6.60 14.23 -6.67
N PHE A 195 -5.85 14.96 -7.49
CA PHE A 195 -5.34 16.28 -7.15
C PHE A 195 -5.16 17.13 -8.41
N GLN A 196 -5.18 18.44 -8.23
CA GLN A 196 -4.86 19.39 -9.29
C GLN A 196 -3.47 20.00 -9.03
N ALA A 197 -2.59 19.89 -10.02
CA ALA A 197 -1.29 20.56 -10.03
C ALA A 197 -1.43 21.94 -10.67
N GLN A 198 -1.08 22.98 -9.93
CA GLN A 198 -1.18 24.37 -10.37
C GLN A 198 0.21 25.01 -10.39
N ARG A 199 0.45 25.93 -11.33
CA ARG A 199 1.68 26.72 -11.34
C ARG A 199 1.40 28.09 -10.71
N PRO A 200 1.88 28.36 -9.48
CA PRO A 200 1.73 29.69 -8.90
C PRO A 200 2.55 30.71 -9.70
N THR A 201 2.06 31.95 -9.77
CA THR A 201 2.76 33.06 -10.45
C THR A 201 4.06 33.45 -9.76
N SER A 202 4.12 33.32 -8.43
CA SER A 202 5.30 33.66 -7.62
C SER A 202 5.49 32.61 -6.49
N PRO A 203 6.11 31.46 -6.78
CA PRO A 203 6.39 30.45 -5.77
C PRO A 203 7.46 30.92 -4.78
N ALA A 204 7.25 30.66 -3.50
CA ALA A 204 8.27 30.88 -2.48
C ALA A 204 9.44 29.88 -2.66
N PRO A 205 10.66 30.21 -2.22
CA PRO A 205 11.77 29.25 -2.21
C PRO A 205 11.44 28.00 -1.39
N CYS A 206 11.87 26.81 -1.84
CA CYS A 206 11.72 25.59 -1.06
C CYS A 206 12.50 25.69 0.25
N LYS A 207 11.86 25.29 1.36
CA LYS A 207 12.55 25.20 2.66
C LYS A 207 13.54 24.05 2.59
N ARG A 208 14.82 24.32 2.85
CA ARG A 208 15.81 23.26 2.98
C ARG A 208 15.52 22.50 4.29
N PRO A 209 15.50 21.16 4.30
CA PRO A 209 15.53 20.43 5.55
C PRO A 209 16.83 20.80 6.27
N SER A 210 16.69 21.39 7.45
CA SER A 210 17.78 21.69 8.39
C SER A 210 18.28 20.43 9.06
#